data_AF-A0A3N5W0F1-F1
#
_entry.id   AF-A0A3N5W0F1-F1
#
_cell.length_a   1.000
_cell.length_b   1.000
_cell.length_c   1.000
_cell.angle_alpha   90.00
_cell.angle_beta   90.00
_cell.angle_gamma   90.00
#
_symmetry.space_group_name_H-M   'P 1'
#
loop_
_entity.id
_entity.type
_entity.pdbx_description
1 polymer ?
#
loop_
_entity_poly.entity_id
_entity_poly.type
_entity_poly.pdbx_seq_one_letter_code
_entity_poly.pdbx_strand_id
1 'polypeptide(L)'
;MRTFIGIDLGSTTTKAVLMDENRKILGRGITNSRSNYDVAAAVSKQEAKIAARFTLFNQALGTKGGADRLLADLERNFRLEQFLSELAQLEETSLAYLDNPRFKESKEVLGQALDKVFRQIVDEAPQIYAPGADRKSDFFRDIAGSRFMNIAEAVAREKGL
;
A
#
# COMPACT_ATOMS: atom_id res chain seq x y z
N MET A 1 -21.62 5.57 18.62
CA MET A 1 -21.84 5.45 17.17
C MET A 1 -21.70 3.99 16.78
N ARG A 2 -22.71 3.41 16.12
CA ARG A 2 -22.65 2.05 15.56
C ARG A 2 -22.19 2.17 14.12
N THR A 3 -21.25 1.32 13.70
CA THR A 3 -20.76 1.33 12.32
C THR A 3 -21.12 0.04 11.60
N PHE A 4 -21.48 0.17 10.33
CA PHE A 4 -21.82 -0.93 9.43
C PHE A 4 -20.82 -0.95 8.28
N ILE A 5 -20.40 -2.13 7.85
CA ILE A 5 -19.52 -2.28 6.69
C ILE A 5 -20.18 -3.15 5.64
N GLY A 6 -20.21 -2.66 4.40
CA GLY A 6 -20.53 -3.45 3.21
C GLY A 6 -19.25 -3.72 2.43
N ILE A 7 -19.06 -4.96 1.98
CA ILE A 7 -17.93 -5.35 1.12
C ILE A 7 -18.51 -5.97 -0.15
N ASP A 8 -18.12 -5.42 -1.30
CA ASP A 8 -18.48 -5.87 -2.64
C ASP A 8 -17.26 -6.54 -3.29
N LEU A 9 -17.39 -7.83 -3.60
CA LEU A 9 -16.34 -8.67 -4.18
C LEU A 9 -16.54 -8.76 -5.70
N GLY A 10 -16.00 -7.79 -6.44
CA GLY A 10 -15.98 -7.84 -7.91
C GLY A 10 -14.82 -8.67 -8.45
N SER A 11 -14.87 -9.10 -9.72
CA SER A 11 -13.80 -9.88 -10.36
C SER A 11 -12.47 -9.11 -10.50
N THR A 12 -12.54 -7.82 -10.82
CA THR A 12 -11.35 -6.96 -10.97
C THR A 12 -11.01 -6.23 -9.67
N THR A 13 -12.03 -5.82 -8.92
CA THR A 13 -11.87 -4.88 -7.81
C THR A 13 -12.80 -5.22 -6.67
N THR A 14 -12.27 -5.20 -5.45
CA THR A 14 -13.03 -5.35 -4.21
C THR A 14 -13.18 -3.98 -3.57
N LYS A 15 -14.39 -3.65 -3.14
CA LYS A 15 -14.74 -2.36 -2.54
C LYS A 15 -15.34 -2.57 -1.17
N ALA A 16 -15.07 -1.64 -0.26
CA ALA A 16 -15.70 -1.60 1.05
C ALA A 16 -16.21 -0.19 1.35
N VAL A 17 -17.36 -0.11 2.01
CA VAL A 17 -17.95 1.14 2.50
C VAL A 17 -18.27 0.98 3.98
N LEU A 18 -17.74 1.87 4.81
CA LEU A 18 -18.07 1.99 6.22
C LEU A 18 -19.06 3.14 6.42
N MET A 19 -20.20 2.87 7.08
CA MET A 19 -21.25 3.86 7.35
C MET A 19 -21.62 3.90 8.83
N ASP A 20 -22.14 5.03 9.31
CA ASP A 20 -22.76 5.15 10.63
C ASP A 20 -24.24 4.69 10.63
N GLU A 21 -24.88 4.74 11.80
CA GLU A 21 -26.31 4.42 11.98
C GLU A 21 -27.27 5.29 11.16
N ASN A 22 -26.84 6.45 10.70
CA ASN A 22 -27.64 7.37 9.89
C ASN A 22 -27.43 7.17 8.38
N ARG A 23 -26.69 6.12 7.99
CA ARG A 23 -26.29 5.82 6.59
C ARG A 23 -25.32 6.86 6.02
N LYS A 24 -24.63 7.64 6.86
CA LYS A 24 -23.56 8.53 6.40
C LYS A 24 -22.31 7.70 6.14
N ILE A 25 -21.73 7.85 4.96
CA ILE A 25 -20.45 7.21 4.63
C ILE A 25 -19.33 7.87 5.43
N LEU A 26 -18.66 7.06 6.24
CA LEU A 26 -17.49 7.46 7.02
C LEU A 26 -16.20 7.18 6.23
N GLY A 27 -16.11 6.03 5.57
CA GLY A 27 -14.90 5.63 4.86
C GLY A 27 -15.18 4.70 3.70
N ARG A 28 -14.26 4.73 2.73
CA ARG A 28 -14.28 3.86 1.55
C ARG A 28 -12.93 3.18 1.42
N GLY A 29 -12.95 1.93 0.99
CA GLY A 29 -11.75 1.17 0.68
C GLY A 29 -11.91 0.47 -0.65
N ILE A 30 -10.82 0.35 -1.38
CA ILE A 30 -10.81 -0.24 -2.71
C ILE A 30 -9.46 -0.90 -2.93
N THR A 31 -9.47 -2.08 -3.55
CA THR A 31 -8.26 -2.79 -3.96
C THR A 31 -8.55 -3.72 -5.12
N ASN A 32 -7.53 -4.25 -5.75
CA ASN A 32 -7.66 -5.26 -6.79
C ASN A 32 -8.09 -6.61 -6.19
N SER A 33 -9.09 -7.29 -6.76
CA SER A 33 -9.58 -8.59 -6.24
C SER A 33 -8.67 -9.76 -6.56
N ARG A 34 -8.29 -9.88 -7.84
CA ARG A 34 -7.42 -10.94 -8.37
C ARG A 34 -7.87 -12.34 -7.90
N SER A 35 -6.93 -13.24 -7.67
CA SER A 35 -7.17 -14.65 -7.35
C SER A 35 -7.40 -14.94 -5.87
N ASN A 36 -7.36 -13.93 -4.99
CA ASN A 36 -7.53 -14.13 -3.54
C ASN A 36 -8.51 -13.11 -2.96
N TYR A 37 -9.79 -13.48 -2.96
CA TYR A 37 -10.88 -12.64 -2.46
C TYR A 37 -10.79 -12.38 -0.96
N ASP A 38 -10.26 -13.31 -0.17
CA ASP A 38 -10.12 -13.11 1.27
C ASP A 38 -9.13 -11.99 1.59
N VAL A 39 -7.98 -11.98 0.91
CA VAL A 39 -6.99 -10.90 1.03
C VAL A 39 -7.59 -9.59 0.51
N ALA A 40 -8.27 -9.60 -0.63
CA ALA A 40 -8.88 -8.39 -1.17
C ALA A 40 -9.98 -7.81 -0.25
N ALA A 41 -10.79 -8.66 0.37
CA ALA A 41 -11.79 -8.28 1.37
C ALA A 41 -11.12 -7.69 2.62
N ALA A 42 -10.04 -8.31 3.10
CA ALA A 42 -9.29 -7.82 4.24
C ALA A 42 -8.67 -6.44 3.98
N VAL A 43 -8.00 -6.26 2.83
CA VAL A 43 -7.35 -5.00 2.45
C VAL A 43 -8.39 -3.89 2.25
N SER A 44 -9.43 -4.12 1.45
CA SER A 44 -10.48 -3.11 1.24
C SER A 44 -11.18 -2.71 2.55
N LYS A 45 -11.41 -3.67 3.45
CA LYS A 45 -11.94 -3.41 4.79
C LYS A 45 -11.01 -2.52 5.63
N GLN A 46 -9.71 -2.76 5.61
CA GLN A 46 -8.75 -1.92 6.33
C GLN A 46 -8.71 -0.51 5.75
N GLU A 47 -8.68 -0.38 4.42
CA GLU A 47 -8.74 0.91 3.74
C GLU A 47 -9.99 1.71 4.13
N ALA A 48 -11.16 1.07 4.15
CA ALA A 48 -12.39 1.72 4.58
C ALA A 48 -12.34 2.18 6.05
N LYS A 49 -11.68 1.42 6.93
CA LYS A 49 -11.49 1.81 8.34
C LYS A 49 -10.51 2.97 8.49
N ILE A 50 -9.41 2.97 7.75
CA ILE A 50 -8.42 4.05 7.75
C ILE A 50 -9.09 5.34 7.27
N ALA A 51 -9.77 5.30 6.12
CA ALA A 51 -10.52 6.43 5.59
C ALA A 51 -11.57 6.96 6.59
N ALA A 52 -12.28 6.06 7.28
CA ALA A 52 -13.24 6.45 8.31
C ALA A 52 -12.58 7.17 9.49
N ARG A 53 -11.40 6.72 9.93
CA ARG A 53 -10.64 7.40 11.00
C ARG A 53 -10.24 8.81 10.59
N PHE A 54 -9.77 9.00 9.36
CA PHE A 54 -9.47 10.35 8.84
C PHE A 54 -10.72 11.24 8.79
N THR A 55 -11.86 10.71 8.31
CA THR A 55 -13.13 11.43 8.29
C THR A 55 -13.56 11.87 9.70
N LEU A 56 -13.49 10.98 10.68
CA LEU A 56 -13.87 11.28 12.06
C LEU A 56 -12.88 12.26 12.72
N PHE A 57 -11.59 12.10 12.44
CA PHE A 57 -10.56 13.00 12.94
C PHE A 57 -10.75 14.42 12.39
N ASN A 58 -11.04 14.56 11.09
CA ASN A 58 -11.37 15.84 10.47
C ASN A 58 -12.61 16.48 11.12
N GLN A 59 -13.68 15.70 11.34
CA GLN A 59 -14.89 16.19 12.01
C GLN A 59 -14.61 16.69 13.44
N ALA A 60 -13.70 16.03 14.16
CA ALA A 60 -13.32 16.40 15.52
C ALA A 60 -12.43 17.65 15.58
N LEU A 61 -11.53 17.85 14.59
CA LEU A 61 -10.68 19.03 14.50
C LEU A 61 -11.47 20.31 14.22
N GLY A 62 -12.57 20.20 13.46
CA GLY A 62 -13.41 21.34 13.06
C GLY A 62 -12.72 22.28 12.06
N THR A 63 -13.29 23.47 11.85
CA THR A 63 -12.88 24.42 10.79
C THR A 63 -11.86 25.48 11.23
N LYS A 64 -11.14 25.24 12.33
CA LYS A 64 -10.12 26.19 12.81
C LYS A 64 -8.94 26.23 11.84
N GLY A 65 -8.35 27.41 11.65
CA GLY A 65 -7.29 27.64 10.67
C GLY A 65 -6.12 26.66 10.80
N GLY A 66 -5.73 26.02 9.69
CA GLY A 66 -4.61 25.07 9.62
C GLY A 66 -4.97 23.59 9.70
N ALA A 67 -6.22 23.24 10.04
CA ALA A 67 -6.67 21.84 10.14
C ALA A 67 -6.51 21.08 8.81
N ASP A 68 -6.87 21.69 7.69
CA ASP A 68 -6.77 21.06 6.36
C ASP A 68 -5.32 20.72 5.98
N ARG A 69 -4.38 21.63 6.27
CA ARG A 69 -2.96 21.40 6.01
C ARG A 69 -2.42 20.27 6.88
N LEU A 70 -2.75 20.27 8.17
CA LEU A 70 -2.35 19.22 9.09
C LEU A 70 -2.89 17.85 8.65
N LEU A 71 -4.15 17.79 8.24
CA LEU A 71 -4.78 16.55 7.78
C LEU A 71 -4.13 16.05 6.48
N ALA A 72 -3.89 16.94 5.52
CA ALA A 72 -3.21 16.57 4.28
C ALA A 72 -1.79 16.06 4.54
N ASP A 73 -1.05 16.71 5.45
CA ASP A 73 0.30 16.28 5.82
C ASP A 73 0.27 14.93 6.56
N LEU A 74 -0.67 14.74 7.49
CA LEU A 74 -0.84 13.48 8.22
C LEU A 74 -1.22 12.34 7.27
N GLU A 75 -2.16 12.56 6.35
CA GLU A 75 -2.59 11.54 5.40
C GLU A 75 -1.43 11.11 4.48
N ARG A 76 -0.66 12.06 3.93
CA ARG A 76 0.49 11.71 3.09
C ARG A 76 1.54 10.91 3.84
N ASN A 77 1.91 11.34 5.05
CA ASN A 77 2.89 10.61 5.86
C ASN A 77 2.37 9.23 6.27
N PHE A 78 1.09 9.12 6.62
CA PHE A 78 0.46 7.83 6.92
C PHE A 78 0.53 6.88 5.71
N ARG A 79 0.26 7.37 4.49
CA ARG A 79 0.34 6.56 3.27
C ARG A 79 1.77 6.14 2.93
N LEU A 80 2.76 7.00 3.20
CA LEU A 80 4.18 6.65 3.07
C LEU A 80 4.54 5.50 4.02
N GLU A 81 4.20 5.63 5.31
CA GLU A 81 4.49 4.59 6.32
C GLU A 81 3.77 3.27 6.00
N GLN A 82 2.52 3.34 5.54
CA GLN A 82 1.80 2.17 5.06
C GLN A 82 2.54 1.49 3.92
N PHE A 83 2.95 2.25 2.90
CA PHE A 83 3.70 1.73 1.76
C PHE A 83 5.01 1.07 2.18
N LEU A 84 5.79 1.72 3.06
CA LEU A 84 7.06 1.17 3.56
C LEU A 84 6.84 -0.11 4.37
N SER A 85 5.80 -0.15 5.21
CA SER A 85 5.46 -1.36 5.97
C SER A 85 5.05 -2.53 5.06
N GLU A 86 4.26 -2.27 4.02
CA GLU A 86 3.84 -3.28 3.05
C GLU A 86 5.03 -3.74 2.18
N LEU A 87 5.95 -2.82 1.84
CA LEU A 87 7.17 -3.11 1.11
C LEU A 87 8.12 -4.01 1.92
N ALA A 88 8.29 -3.74 3.21
CA ALA A 88 9.10 -4.57 4.10
C ALA A 88 8.54 -6.00 4.22
N GLN A 89 7.21 -6.15 4.31
CA GLN A 89 6.58 -7.48 4.30
C GLN A 89 6.78 -8.21 2.97
N LEU A 90 6.72 -7.48 1.85
CA LEU A 90 7.00 -8.04 0.54
C LEU A 90 8.46 -8.49 0.42
N GLU A 91 9.41 -7.69 0.92
CA GLU A 91 10.84 -8.03 0.97
C GLU A 91 11.08 -9.30 1.79
N GLU A 92 10.55 -9.35 3.01
CA GLU A 92 10.65 -10.53 3.90
C GLU A 92 10.10 -11.79 3.20
N THR A 93 8.91 -11.69 2.60
CA THR A 93 8.29 -12.79 1.85
C THR A 93 9.16 -13.22 0.66
N SER A 94 9.74 -12.27 -0.06
CA SER A 94 10.57 -12.55 -1.24
C SER A 94 11.88 -13.25 -0.85
N LEU A 95 12.52 -12.79 0.23
CA LEU A 95 13.75 -13.38 0.76
C LEU A 95 13.50 -14.79 1.30
N ALA A 96 12.41 -15.00 2.05
CA ALA A 96 12.01 -16.32 2.53
C ALA A 96 11.79 -17.32 1.37
N TYR A 97 11.30 -16.84 0.22
CA TYR A 97 11.10 -17.69 -0.96
C TYR A 97 12.41 -18.24 -1.54
N LEU A 98 13.55 -17.58 -1.29
CA LEU A 98 14.87 -18.05 -1.71
C LEU A 98 15.34 -19.29 -0.95
N ASP A 99 14.67 -19.70 0.13
CA ASP A 99 14.93 -20.95 0.84
C ASP A 99 14.44 -22.19 0.07
N ASN A 100 13.66 -21.99 -1.02
CA ASN A 100 13.25 -23.09 -1.87
C ASN A 100 14.48 -23.76 -2.53
N PRO A 101 14.56 -25.11 -2.55
CA PRO A 101 15.69 -25.84 -3.14
C PRO A 101 16.03 -25.44 -4.59
N ARG A 102 15.06 -24.96 -5.37
CA ARG A 102 15.26 -24.46 -6.74
C ARG A 102 16.27 -23.31 -6.82
N PHE A 103 16.41 -22.50 -5.78
CA PHE A 103 17.30 -21.33 -5.76
C PHE A 103 18.62 -21.59 -5.04
N LYS A 104 18.91 -22.82 -4.61
CA LYS A 104 20.08 -23.14 -3.77
C LYS A 104 21.40 -22.57 -4.32
N GLU A 105 21.61 -22.66 -5.63
CA GLU A 105 22.84 -22.21 -6.29
C GLU A 105 22.88 -20.70 -6.53
N SER A 106 21.72 -20.05 -6.67
CA SER A 106 21.60 -18.62 -6.97
C SER A 106 21.15 -17.77 -5.79
N LYS A 107 20.90 -18.39 -4.62
CA LYS A 107 20.32 -17.75 -3.43
C LYS A 107 21.07 -16.49 -3.00
N GLU A 108 22.40 -16.56 -2.96
CA GLU A 108 23.20 -15.42 -2.53
C GLU A 108 23.12 -14.26 -3.52
N VAL A 109 23.29 -14.52 -4.81
CA VAL A 109 23.24 -13.49 -5.87
C VAL A 109 21.82 -12.89 -5.97
N LEU A 110 20.78 -13.72 -5.90
CA LEU A 110 19.38 -13.27 -5.88
C LEU A 110 19.07 -12.46 -4.62
N GLY A 111 19.55 -12.87 -3.45
CA GLY A 111 19.36 -12.13 -2.21
C GLY A 111 19.98 -10.73 -2.27
N GLN A 112 21.21 -10.61 -2.79
CA GLN A 112 21.85 -9.31 -3.01
C GLN A 112 21.12 -8.46 -4.05
N ALA A 113 20.57 -9.08 -5.09
CA ALA A 113 19.78 -8.38 -6.10
C ALA A 113 18.47 -7.84 -5.49
N LEU A 114 17.76 -8.65 -4.70
CA LEU A 114 16.54 -8.23 -4.01
C LEU A 114 16.81 -7.10 -3.00
N ASP A 115 17.83 -7.22 -2.14
CA ASP A 115 18.22 -6.15 -1.20
C ASP A 115 18.47 -4.81 -1.92
N LYS A 116 19.17 -4.85 -3.05
CA LYS A 116 19.42 -3.65 -3.85
C LYS A 116 18.13 -3.07 -4.42
N VAL A 117 17.24 -3.90 -4.95
CA VAL A 117 15.95 -3.45 -5.50
C VAL A 117 15.09 -2.81 -4.41
N PHE A 118 14.89 -3.49 -3.27
CA PHE A 118 14.03 -3.00 -2.20
C PHE A 118 14.59 -1.73 -1.56
N ARG A 119 15.90 -1.65 -1.29
CA ARG A 119 16.54 -0.44 -0.78
C ARG A 119 16.30 0.75 -1.71
N GLN A 120 16.43 0.56 -3.02
CA GLN A 120 16.18 1.65 -3.97
C GLN A 120 14.71 2.10 -3.97
N ILE A 121 13.74 1.18 -3.84
CA ILE A 121 12.32 1.55 -3.74
C ILE A 121 12.06 2.33 -2.44
N VAL A 122 12.69 1.93 -1.32
CA VAL A 122 12.61 2.65 -0.04
C VAL A 122 13.14 4.09 -0.19
N ASP A 123 14.29 4.26 -0.83
CA ASP A 123 14.91 5.59 -1.03
C ASP A 123 14.03 6.52 -1.92
N GLU A 124 13.29 5.94 -2.86
CA GLU A 124 12.41 6.67 -3.77
C GLU A 124 11.04 6.97 -3.16
N ALA A 125 10.60 6.21 -2.16
CA ALA A 125 9.26 6.30 -1.57
C ALA A 125 8.90 7.71 -1.04
N PRO A 126 9.77 8.45 -0.33
CA PRO A 126 9.44 9.80 0.13
C PRO A 126 9.04 10.76 -1.00
N GLN A 127 9.63 10.62 -2.19
CA GLN A 127 9.28 11.45 -3.35
C GLN A 127 7.93 11.07 -3.95
N ILE A 128 7.56 9.79 -3.91
CA ILE A 128 6.25 9.29 -4.37
C ILE A 128 5.11 9.88 -3.52
N TYR A 129 5.36 10.15 -2.24
CA TYR A 129 4.39 10.69 -1.28
C TYR A 129 4.59 12.17 -0.94
N ALA A 130 5.49 12.86 -1.64
CA ALA A 130 5.79 14.27 -1.43
C ALA A 130 4.56 15.17 -1.68
N PRO A 131 4.49 16.38 -1.07
CA PRO A 131 3.45 17.35 -1.39
C PRO A 131 3.43 17.66 -2.89
N GLY A 132 2.26 17.50 -3.53
CA GLY A 132 2.10 17.77 -4.97
C GLY A 132 2.64 16.67 -5.90
N ALA A 133 3.10 15.52 -5.36
CA ALA A 133 3.48 14.39 -6.18
C ALA A 133 2.27 13.85 -6.98
N ASP A 134 2.46 13.65 -8.28
CA ASP A 134 1.46 13.02 -9.15
C ASP A 134 1.63 11.50 -9.13
N ARG A 135 0.63 10.79 -8.62
CA ARG A 135 0.61 9.32 -8.58
C ARG A 135 -0.45 8.78 -9.51
N LYS A 136 -0.04 7.85 -10.38
CA LYS A 136 -0.95 7.18 -11.32
C LYS A 136 -1.86 6.13 -10.67
N SER A 137 -1.55 5.70 -9.44
CA SER A 137 -2.34 4.74 -8.66
C SER A 137 -2.10 4.97 -7.17
N ASP A 138 -3.12 4.67 -6.34
CA ASP A 138 -3.01 4.62 -4.89
C ASP A 138 -2.88 3.18 -4.36
N PHE A 139 -2.84 2.18 -5.24
CA PHE A 139 -2.67 0.78 -4.83
C PHE A 139 -1.20 0.43 -4.65
N PHE A 140 -0.84 -0.02 -3.45
CA PHE A 140 0.51 -0.51 -3.11
C PHE A 140 1.10 -1.39 -4.20
N ARG A 141 0.38 -2.43 -4.62
CA ARG A 141 0.83 -3.37 -5.65
C ARG A 141 1.22 -2.68 -6.95
N ASP A 142 0.45 -1.69 -7.40
CA ASP A 142 0.70 -1.04 -8.68
C ASP A 142 1.93 -0.14 -8.58
N ILE A 143 2.09 0.57 -7.47
CA ILE A 143 3.26 1.42 -7.20
C ILE A 143 4.51 0.54 -7.03
N ALA A 144 4.50 -0.36 -6.05
CA ALA A 144 5.64 -1.22 -5.73
C ALA A 144 6.00 -2.13 -6.91
N GLY A 145 5.01 -2.73 -7.57
CA GLY A 145 5.22 -3.59 -8.74
C GLY A 145 5.83 -2.84 -9.92
N SER A 146 5.36 -1.63 -10.23
CA SER A 146 5.96 -0.83 -11.30
C SER A 146 7.40 -0.44 -10.99
N ARG A 147 7.71 -0.06 -9.74
CA ARG A 147 9.10 0.27 -9.35
C ARG A 147 10.00 -0.95 -9.39
N PHE A 148 9.53 -2.07 -8.83
CA PHE A 148 10.26 -3.34 -8.83
C PHE A 148 10.65 -3.75 -10.24
N MET A 149 9.72 -3.75 -11.19
CA MET A 149 10.01 -4.17 -12.56
C MET A 149 11.08 -3.29 -13.24
N ASN A 150 10.99 -1.97 -13.05
CA ASN A 150 11.95 -1.03 -13.64
C ASN A 150 13.36 -1.18 -13.03
N ILE A 151 13.46 -1.38 -11.71
CA ILE A 151 14.75 -1.46 -11.01
C ILE A 151 15.38 -2.84 -11.19
N ALA A 152 14.57 -3.91 -11.08
CA ALA A 152 15.05 -5.28 -11.18
C ALA A 152 15.69 -5.58 -12.53
N GLU A 153 15.19 -4.99 -13.62
CA GLU A 153 15.81 -5.14 -14.95
C GLU A 153 17.27 -4.64 -14.97
N ALA A 154 17.53 -3.46 -14.40
CA ALA A 154 18.87 -2.90 -14.33
C ALA A 154 19.78 -3.71 -13.39
N VAL A 155 19.26 -4.09 -12.21
CA VAL A 155 20.01 -4.85 -11.20
C VAL A 155 20.37 -6.25 -11.72
N ALA A 156 19.46 -6.93 -12.42
CA ALA A 156 19.72 -8.25 -12.99
C ALA A 156 20.86 -8.21 -14.02
N ARG A 157 20.85 -7.20 -14.92
CA ARG A 157 21.93 -7.00 -15.91
C ARG A 157 23.30 -6.79 -15.25
N GLU A 158 23.37 -6.02 -14.17
CA GLU A 158 24.61 -5.77 -13.43
C GLU A 158 25.13 -7.03 -12.72
N LYS A 159 24.23 -7.88 -12.22
CA LYS A 159 24.54 -9.11 -11.47
C LYS A 159 24.74 -10.33 -12.37
N GLY A 160 24.51 -10.22 -13.68
CA GLY A 160 24.60 -11.33 -14.63
C GLY A 160 23.51 -12.39 -14.46
N LEU A 161 22.32 -11.97 -14.01
CA LEU A 161 21.13 -12.80 -13.83
C LEU A 161 20.22 -12.80 -15.07
#